data_AF-A0A352EVW2-F1
#
_entry.id   AF-A0A352EVW2-F1
#
_cell.length_a   1.000
_cell.length_b   1.000
_cell.length_c   1.000
_cell.angle_alpha   90.00
_cell.angle_beta   90.00
_cell.angle_gamma   90.00
#
_symmetry.space_group_name_H-M   'P 1'
#
loop_
_entity.id
_entity.type
_entity.pdbx_description
1 polymer ?
#
loop_
_entity_poly.entity_id
_entity_poly.type
_entity_poly.pdbx_seq_one_letter_code
_entity_poly.pdbx_strand_id
1 'polypeptide(L)'
;MFVVACLHVSASAQMAEDRGKLATINGTGSSVRWDVNAPNAGVTLVISAPDGRVFTKNFKGGSSADFSIADAQGERLPDGQYTYELRLTTVSSLRKDSTSNGRGKEDEPESVRAARKSPPLQPVESGSFSIVNGAVVVAGSSEESGARPANKISEQQKLPGEFSAKRSGFRLHHFSPLFMPDQVIPDDLIVQGSACVGLDCVNNEAFGFDTVRLKENNTRLQFDDTSAAGFPTNNWQIRANSSAGGGASFLAFVDQGTGGNSETGTIVFEVDAGAPANALKVGSTGRVGFRTATPVLDLHITTGDTPAHRLEQTNASGFTAQTWDIAGNEANFFVRDVTGGSRLPFRIRPGAPTSSIDISATGDVGMGTASPAAELNISKNQATGTEVRVDNTNAAGFAGLYMNGGFAGASGGFVQWNNTTGAENLFVGTATAKPLHFGTDNSIRMSVLQTTGRVGIGTTTPDQLLSVNGDASKLGGGSWQSFSDERLKTIKGRFNSGLKAVMQLQPLRYEYNEINALGIHSAGEHVGFGAHAVQKVIPEAVTSNSQGYLMINNDPILWTMLNAIKEQQKEIEQLKGQVRQLRAARKHR
;
A
#
# COMPACT_ATOMS: atom_id res chain seq x y z
N MET A 1 -3.93 -39.58 -50.77
CA MET A 1 -4.71 -40.28 -49.74
C MET A 1 -4.50 -39.54 -48.43
N PHE A 2 -5.39 -38.62 -48.08
CA PHE A 2 -5.66 -38.16 -46.71
C PHE A 2 -6.95 -37.33 -46.80
N VAL A 3 -8.03 -37.95 -46.34
CA VAL A 3 -9.38 -37.39 -46.22
C VAL A 3 -9.38 -36.50 -44.98
N VAL A 4 -9.58 -35.19 -45.16
CA VAL A 4 -9.85 -34.27 -44.05
C VAL A 4 -11.37 -34.15 -43.96
N ALA A 5 -11.95 -34.90 -43.03
CA ALA A 5 -13.37 -34.84 -42.70
C ALA A 5 -13.65 -33.57 -41.87
N CYS A 6 -14.43 -32.65 -42.43
CA CYS A 6 -15.00 -31.52 -41.71
C CYS A 6 -16.20 -31.99 -40.87
N LEU A 7 -15.99 -32.18 -39.57
CA LEU A 7 -17.06 -32.34 -38.59
C LEU A 7 -17.75 -30.99 -38.36
N HIS A 8 -19.02 -30.92 -38.76
CA HIS A 8 -19.96 -29.87 -38.37
C HIS A 8 -20.37 -30.13 -36.91
N VAL A 9 -20.03 -29.19 -36.02
CA VAL A 9 -20.54 -29.17 -34.65
C VAL A 9 -21.92 -28.52 -34.67
N SER A 10 -22.95 -29.34 -34.43
CA SER A 10 -24.29 -28.89 -34.11
C SER A 10 -24.34 -28.50 -32.63
N ALA A 11 -24.43 -27.20 -32.35
CA ALA A 11 -24.75 -26.70 -31.01
C ALA A 11 -26.27 -26.71 -30.82
N SER A 12 -26.75 -27.57 -29.92
CA SER A 12 -28.13 -27.52 -29.42
C SER A 12 -28.14 -26.68 -28.15
N ALA A 13 -28.63 -25.45 -28.25
CA ALA A 13 -28.97 -24.61 -27.12
C ALA A 13 -30.47 -24.74 -26.84
N GLN A 14 -30.87 -24.97 -25.59
CA GLN A 14 -32.25 -24.82 -25.15
C GLN A 14 -32.32 -23.80 -24.00
N MET A 15 -33.04 -22.72 -24.31
CA MET A 15 -34.02 -21.98 -23.49
C MET A 15 -33.54 -21.30 -22.19
N ALA A 16 -33.12 -20.05 -22.35
CA ALA A 16 -33.22 -18.98 -21.35
C ALA A 16 -34.62 -18.31 -21.42
N GLU A 17 -35.07 -17.77 -20.29
CA GLU A 17 -36.33 -17.03 -20.13
C GLU A 17 -36.54 -15.89 -21.14
N ASP A 18 -37.82 -15.62 -21.40
CA ASP A 18 -38.45 -14.75 -22.39
C ASP A 18 -38.12 -13.24 -22.23
N ARG A 19 -36.86 -12.85 -22.48
CA ARG A 19 -36.44 -11.45 -22.66
C ARG A 19 -35.57 -11.32 -23.91
N GLY A 20 -36.19 -11.44 -25.09
CA GLY A 20 -35.46 -11.28 -26.35
C GLY A 20 -36.26 -11.43 -27.65
N LYS A 21 -37.56 -11.81 -27.61
CA LYS A 21 -38.37 -11.95 -28.83
C LYS A 21 -38.66 -10.58 -29.46
N LEU A 22 -38.23 -10.41 -30.72
CA LEU A 22 -38.45 -9.24 -31.56
C LEU A 22 -39.85 -9.28 -32.20
N ALA A 23 -40.48 -10.46 -32.33
CA ALA A 23 -41.86 -10.62 -32.81
C ALA A 23 -42.59 -11.82 -32.19
N THR A 24 -43.92 -11.77 -32.18
CA THR A 24 -44.80 -12.93 -31.90
C THR A 24 -45.27 -13.53 -33.22
N ILE A 25 -45.15 -14.86 -33.38
CA ILE A 25 -45.54 -15.58 -34.59
C ILE A 25 -46.95 -16.18 -34.45
N ASN A 26 -47.82 -15.91 -35.42
CA ASN A 26 -49.20 -16.37 -35.46
C ASN A 26 -49.46 -17.12 -36.78
N GLY A 27 -49.90 -18.37 -36.69
CA GLY A 27 -50.30 -19.17 -37.85
C GLY A 27 -51.80 -19.03 -38.11
N THR A 28 -52.17 -18.67 -39.32
CA THR A 28 -53.52 -18.87 -39.87
C THR A 28 -53.39 -19.98 -40.90
N GLY A 29 -54.38 -20.86 -41.07
CA GLY A 29 -54.24 -22.08 -41.90
C GLY A 29 -53.70 -21.89 -43.34
N SER A 30 -53.64 -20.66 -43.87
CA SER A 30 -53.07 -20.31 -45.18
C SER A 30 -51.95 -19.24 -45.16
N SER A 31 -51.55 -18.73 -43.99
CA SER A 31 -50.44 -17.75 -43.89
C SER A 31 -49.82 -17.69 -42.50
N VAL A 32 -48.54 -17.34 -42.44
CA VAL A 32 -47.81 -17.06 -41.20
C VAL A 32 -47.65 -15.54 -41.06
N ARG A 33 -47.89 -15.02 -39.86
CA ARG A 33 -47.76 -13.60 -39.54
C ARG A 33 -46.82 -13.40 -38.35
N TRP A 34 -45.99 -12.36 -38.43
CA TRP A 34 -45.12 -11.92 -37.35
C TRP A 34 -45.55 -10.53 -36.87
N ASP A 35 -46.00 -10.46 -35.61
CA ASP A 35 -46.36 -9.21 -34.94
C ASP A 35 -45.12 -8.67 -34.20
N VAL A 36 -44.49 -7.67 -34.80
CA VAL A 36 -43.17 -7.15 -34.41
C VAL A 36 -43.31 -6.18 -33.23
N ASN A 37 -42.59 -6.45 -32.14
CA ASN A 37 -42.63 -5.68 -30.88
C ASN A 37 -41.73 -4.42 -30.91
N ALA A 38 -41.60 -3.76 -32.07
CA ALA A 38 -40.80 -2.55 -32.25
C ALA A 38 -41.55 -1.51 -33.11
N PRO A 39 -41.98 -0.36 -32.55
CA PRO A 39 -42.66 0.67 -33.32
C PRO A 39 -41.75 1.26 -34.41
N ASN A 40 -42.25 1.36 -35.65
CA ASN A 40 -41.63 2.06 -36.78
C ASN A 40 -40.32 1.47 -37.35
N ALA A 41 -39.99 0.21 -37.07
CA ALA A 41 -38.85 -0.46 -37.69
C ALA A 41 -39.23 -1.16 -39.00
N GLY A 42 -38.42 -1.00 -40.05
CA GLY A 42 -38.57 -1.80 -41.28
C GLY A 42 -38.07 -3.23 -41.04
N VAL A 43 -38.71 -4.22 -41.65
CA VAL A 43 -38.40 -5.65 -41.42
C VAL A 43 -38.07 -6.33 -42.73
N THR A 44 -36.94 -7.03 -42.77
CA THR A 44 -36.62 -7.98 -43.84
C THR A 44 -36.84 -9.39 -43.30
N LEU A 45 -37.75 -10.12 -43.95
CA LEU A 45 -38.09 -11.51 -43.66
C LEU A 45 -37.45 -12.41 -44.72
N VAL A 46 -36.67 -13.39 -44.28
CA VAL A 46 -36.09 -14.45 -45.12
C VAL A 46 -36.67 -15.78 -44.66
N ILE A 47 -37.19 -16.60 -45.59
CA ILE A 47 -37.73 -17.94 -45.30
C ILE A 47 -37.05 -18.96 -46.20
N SER A 48 -36.55 -20.04 -45.62
CA SER A 48 -35.98 -21.18 -46.33
C SER A 48 -36.94 -22.38 -46.25
N ALA A 49 -37.32 -22.90 -47.41
CA ALA A 49 -38.22 -24.02 -47.59
C ALA A 49 -37.48 -25.37 -47.56
N PRO A 50 -38.17 -26.49 -47.29
CA PRO A 50 -37.58 -27.84 -47.26
C PRO A 50 -36.96 -28.27 -48.59
N ASP A 51 -37.47 -27.75 -49.70
CA ASP A 51 -37.01 -28.04 -51.07
C ASP A 51 -35.86 -27.13 -51.53
N GLY A 52 -35.32 -26.31 -50.62
CA GLY A 52 -34.19 -25.42 -50.86
C GLY A 52 -34.56 -24.05 -51.44
N ARG A 53 -35.84 -23.75 -51.67
CA ARG A 53 -36.28 -22.40 -52.08
C ARG A 53 -36.11 -21.40 -50.94
N VAL A 54 -35.65 -20.19 -51.25
CA VAL A 54 -35.52 -19.09 -50.30
C VAL A 54 -36.39 -17.92 -50.74
N PHE A 55 -37.25 -17.44 -49.85
CA PHE A 55 -38.12 -16.29 -50.06
C PHE A 55 -37.59 -15.10 -49.25
N THR A 56 -37.55 -13.91 -49.84
CA THR A 56 -37.16 -12.68 -49.14
C THR A 56 -38.17 -11.58 -49.39
N LYS A 57 -38.72 -10.97 -48.33
CA LYS A 57 -39.73 -9.91 -48.42
C LYS A 57 -39.41 -8.79 -47.43
N ASN A 58 -39.47 -7.55 -47.92
CA ASN A 58 -39.21 -6.35 -47.14
C ASN A 58 -40.53 -5.64 -46.78
N PHE A 59 -40.67 -5.28 -45.51
CA PHE A 59 -41.82 -4.57 -44.95
C PHE A 59 -41.38 -3.22 -44.43
N LYS A 60 -42.15 -2.17 -44.74
CA LYS A 60 -41.92 -0.82 -44.19
C LYS A 60 -42.40 -0.77 -42.73
N GLY A 61 -41.82 0.13 -41.95
CA GLY A 61 -42.23 0.34 -40.55
C GLY A 61 -43.73 0.62 -40.44
N GLY A 62 -44.42 -0.14 -39.58
CA GLY A 62 -45.87 -0.07 -39.38
C GLY A 62 -46.69 -1.08 -40.18
N SER A 63 -46.09 -1.88 -41.08
CA SER A 63 -46.75 -3.01 -41.74
C SER A 63 -46.45 -4.33 -41.02
N SER A 64 -47.46 -5.20 -40.86
CA SER A 64 -47.27 -6.55 -40.31
C SER A 64 -46.53 -7.43 -41.31
N ALA A 65 -45.49 -8.12 -40.88
CA ALA A 65 -44.77 -9.06 -41.74
C ALA A 65 -45.61 -10.34 -41.91
N ASP A 66 -45.91 -10.69 -43.15
CA ASP A 66 -46.77 -11.82 -43.52
C ASP A 66 -46.16 -12.67 -44.64
N PHE A 67 -46.38 -13.98 -44.56
CA PHE A 67 -46.02 -14.95 -45.58
C PHE A 67 -47.19 -15.88 -45.89
N SER A 68 -47.68 -15.87 -47.13
CA SER A 68 -48.70 -16.80 -47.59
C SER A 68 -48.06 -18.12 -48.03
N ILE A 69 -48.73 -19.25 -47.74
CA ILE A 69 -48.27 -20.58 -48.18
C ILE A 69 -48.73 -20.93 -49.61
N ALA A 70 -49.30 -19.97 -50.33
CA ALA A 70 -49.59 -20.08 -51.76
C ALA A 70 -48.70 -19.11 -52.54
N ASP A 71 -48.19 -19.54 -53.69
CA ASP A 71 -47.42 -18.67 -54.57
C ASP A 71 -48.33 -17.65 -55.30
N ALA A 72 -47.72 -16.77 -56.10
CA ALA A 72 -48.44 -15.72 -56.84
C ALA A 72 -49.40 -16.28 -57.91
N GLN A 73 -49.35 -17.59 -58.18
CA GLN A 73 -50.19 -18.33 -59.12
C GLN A 73 -51.27 -19.16 -58.40
N GLY A 74 -51.27 -19.19 -57.06
CA GLY A 74 -52.26 -19.89 -56.23
C GLY A 74 -51.89 -21.34 -55.89
N GLU A 75 -50.70 -21.81 -56.27
CA GLU A 75 -50.24 -23.16 -55.98
C GLU A 75 -49.65 -23.25 -54.56
N ARG A 76 -49.98 -24.34 -53.84
CA ARG A 76 -49.56 -24.52 -52.45
C ARG A 76 -48.07 -24.90 -52.36
N LEU A 77 -47.38 -24.28 -51.41
CA LEU A 77 -46.01 -24.65 -51.04
C LEU A 77 -45.97 -26.05 -50.40
N PRO A 78 -44.86 -26.79 -50.57
CA PRO A 78 -44.75 -28.18 -50.13
C PRO A 78 -44.83 -28.30 -48.60
N ASP A 79 -45.38 -29.42 -48.15
CA ASP A 79 -45.35 -29.81 -46.75
C ASP A 79 -43.90 -30.03 -46.27
N GLY A 80 -43.62 -29.67 -45.01
CA GLY A 80 -42.31 -29.80 -44.40
C GLY A 80 -41.95 -28.64 -43.46
N GLN A 81 -40.72 -28.67 -42.93
CA GLN A 81 -40.23 -27.68 -41.97
C GLN A 81 -39.58 -26.48 -42.67
N TYR A 82 -40.09 -25.28 -42.38
CA TYR A 82 -39.57 -24.01 -42.86
C TYR A 82 -38.78 -23.32 -41.75
N THR A 83 -37.68 -22.67 -42.12
CA THR A 83 -36.91 -21.81 -41.20
C THR A 83 -37.01 -20.36 -41.64
N TYR A 84 -37.04 -19.43 -40.69
CA TYR A 84 -37.13 -18.00 -40.97
C TYR A 84 -36.07 -17.19 -40.22
N GLU A 85 -35.72 -16.03 -40.79
CA GLU A 85 -34.88 -15.00 -40.20
C GLU A 85 -35.54 -13.62 -40.38
N LEU A 86 -35.70 -12.88 -39.29
CA LEU A 86 -36.22 -11.51 -39.22
C LEU A 86 -35.06 -10.54 -38.94
N ARG A 87 -34.87 -9.54 -39.80
CA ARG A 87 -33.88 -8.47 -39.59
C ARG A 87 -34.57 -7.12 -39.44
N LEU A 88 -34.31 -6.44 -38.33
CA LEU A 88 -34.86 -5.11 -38.04
C LEU A 88 -33.94 -3.99 -38.53
N THR A 89 -34.49 -3.10 -39.34
CA THR A 89 -33.83 -1.87 -39.79
C THR A 89 -34.42 -0.69 -39.02
N THR A 90 -33.65 -0.12 -38.08
CA THR A 90 -34.09 1.05 -37.30
C THR A 90 -33.90 2.33 -38.12
N VAL A 91 -34.99 3.10 -38.30
CA VAL A 91 -34.94 4.41 -38.95
C VAL A 91 -34.63 5.46 -37.88
N SER A 92 -33.36 5.83 -37.73
CA SER A 92 -32.94 6.94 -36.85
C SER A 92 -33.44 8.28 -37.43
N SER A 93 -34.52 8.81 -36.88
CA SER A 93 -35.05 10.14 -37.19
C SER A 93 -34.59 11.17 -36.15
N LEU A 94 -33.28 11.43 -36.05
CA LEU A 94 -32.75 12.57 -35.30
C LEU A 94 -31.34 12.95 -35.80
N ARG A 95 -31.22 13.46 -37.03
CA ARG A 95 -30.06 14.25 -37.48
C ARG A 95 -30.47 15.28 -38.54
N LYS A 96 -31.04 16.37 -38.06
CA LYS A 96 -31.05 17.65 -38.78
C LYS A 96 -30.91 18.75 -37.73
N ASP A 97 -29.67 19.04 -37.38
CA ASP A 97 -29.17 20.41 -37.35
C ASP A 97 -27.64 20.41 -37.18
N SER A 98 -27.01 21.11 -38.10
CA SER A 98 -25.58 21.15 -38.37
C SER A 98 -24.94 22.33 -37.65
N THR A 99 -23.92 22.03 -36.84
CA THR A 99 -22.61 22.68 -36.77
C THR A 99 -22.51 24.18 -37.07
N SER A 100 -22.14 24.98 -36.06
CA SER A 100 -21.11 26.01 -36.25
C SER A 100 -20.32 26.29 -34.96
N ASN A 101 -18.99 26.28 -35.13
CA ASN A 101 -17.93 26.94 -34.34
C ASN A 101 -17.64 26.55 -32.88
N GLY A 102 -16.41 26.07 -32.65
CA GLY A 102 -15.72 26.23 -31.37
C GLY A 102 -14.76 25.10 -31.00
N ARG A 103 -13.51 25.18 -31.47
CA ARG A 103 -12.37 24.36 -31.00
C ARG A 103 -12.07 24.62 -29.52
N GLY A 104 -11.76 23.54 -28.77
CA GLY A 104 -10.75 23.56 -27.72
C GLY A 104 -11.22 23.12 -26.32
N LYS A 105 -10.99 21.85 -25.98
CA LYS A 105 -10.12 21.42 -24.86
C LYS A 105 -10.10 19.89 -24.79
N GLU A 106 -8.92 19.35 -24.54
CA GLU A 106 -8.64 17.94 -24.33
C GLU A 106 -9.19 17.53 -22.96
N ASP A 107 -10.41 16.98 -22.92
CA ASP A 107 -11.00 16.31 -21.75
C ASP A 107 -12.27 15.53 -22.20
N GLU A 108 -12.13 14.52 -23.07
CA GLU A 108 -13.22 13.56 -23.31
C GLU A 108 -12.77 12.13 -23.00
N PRO A 109 -13.56 11.36 -22.20
CA PRO A 109 -13.19 10.01 -21.81
C PRO A 109 -13.18 9.05 -23.01
N GLU A 110 -12.23 8.11 -22.99
CA GLU A 110 -11.95 7.12 -24.04
C GLU A 110 -13.18 6.28 -24.44
N SER A 111 -14.17 6.17 -23.55
CA SER A 111 -15.48 5.53 -23.80
C SER A 111 -16.29 6.21 -24.92
N VAL A 112 -16.15 7.52 -25.13
CA VAL A 112 -16.88 8.28 -26.15
C VAL A 112 -16.21 8.15 -27.53
N ARG A 113 -14.89 7.93 -27.56
CA ARG A 113 -14.11 7.71 -28.79
C ARG A 113 -14.32 6.29 -29.36
N ALA A 114 -14.51 5.30 -28.48
CA ALA A 114 -14.83 3.92 -28.85
C ALA A 114 -16.24 3.77 -29.45
N ALA A 115 -17.22 4.55 -28.98
CA ALA A 115 -18.60 4.49 -29.46
C ALA A 115 -18.81 4.99 -30.91
N ARG A 116 -17.83 5.66 -31.53
CA ARG A 116 -17.94 6.19 -32.90
C ARG A 116 -17.43 5.26 -34.00
N LYS A 117 -16.83 4.10 -33.68
CA LYS A 117 -16.16 3.22 -34.67
C LYS A 117 -16.86 1.88 -34.94
N SER A 118 -18.02 1.61 -34.34
CA SER A 118 -18.72 0.33 -34.52
C SER A 118 -20.01 0.51 -35.34
N PRO A 119 -20.27 -0.30 -36.40
CA PRO A 119 -21.57 -0.31 -37.08
C PRO A 119 -22.67 -0.73 -36.10
N PRO A 120 -23.90 -0.19 -36.19
CA PRO A 120 -24.99 -0.64 -35.34
C PRO A 120 -25.31 -2.12 -35.66
N LEU A 121 -25.26 -2.96 -34.63
CA LEU A 121 -25.76 -4.34 -34.69
C LEU A 121 -27.26 -4.27 -35.00
N GLN A 122 -27.68 -4.81 -36.15
CA GLN A 122 -29.09 -4.98 -36.46
C GLN A 122 -29.65 -6.13 -35.61
N PRO A 123 -30.77 -5.96 -34.89
CA PRO A 123 -31.42 -7.06 -34.20
C PRO A 123 -31.88 -8.11 -35.23
N VAL A 124 -31.50 -9.38 -35.00
CA VAL A 124 -31.89 -10.53 -35.82
C VAL A 124 -32.56 -11.58 -34.94
N GLU A 125 -33.71 -12.11 -35.36
CA GLU A 125 -34.40 -13.24 -34.74
C GLU A 125 -34.60 -14.35 -35.77
N SER A 126 -34.43 -15.61 -35.38
CA SER A 126 -34.70 -16.78 -36.24
C SER A 126 -35.62 -17.79 -35.54
N GLY A 127 -36.34 -18.57 -36.33
CA GLY A 127 -37.25 -19.61 -35.83
C GLY A 127 -37.72 -20.56 -36.94
N SER A 128 -38.73 -21.40 -36.65
CA SER A 128 -39.29 -22.36 -37.60
C SER A 128 -40.80 -22.54 -37.46
N PHE A 129 -41.45 -22.90 -38.57
CA PHE A 129 -42.84 -23.37 -38.62
C PHE A 129 -42.95 -24.55 -39.58
N SER A 130 -44.03 -25.33 -39.50
CA SER A 130 -44.25 -26.48 -40.39
C SER A 130 -45.54 -26.32 -41.19
N ILE A 131 -45.54 -26.84 -42.41
CA ILE A 131 -46.77 -27.04 -43.19
C ILE A 131 -47.08 -28.53 -43.16
N VAL A 132 -48.26 -28.90 -42.68
CA VAL A 132 -48.75 -30.28 -42.59
C VAL A 132 -50.14 -30.35 -43.20
N ASN A 133 -50.32 -31.17 -44.22
CA ASN A 133 -51.55 -31.30 -45.00
C ASN A 133 -52.04 -29.95 -45.57
N GLY A 134 -51.10 -29.08 -45.98
CA GLY A 134 -51.41 -27.75 -46.48
C GLY A 134 -52.00 -26.78 -45.44
N ALA A 135 -51.80 -27.03 -44.15
CA ALA A 135 -52.10 -26.10 -43.06
C ALA A 135 -50.84 -25.74 -42.27
N VAL A 136 -50.72 -24.46 -41.89
CA VAL A 136 -49.62 -23.96 -41.06
C VAL A 136 -49.78 -24.44 -39.63
N VAL A 137 -48.71 -25.03 -39.07
CA VAL A 137 -48.57 -25.37 -37.66
C VAL A 137 -47.42 -24.57 -37.07
N VAL A 138 -47.74 -23.70 -36.10
CA VAL A 138 -46.78 -22.94 -35.31
C VAL A 138 -46.80 -23.49 -33.88
N ALA A 139 -45.64 -23.63 -33.25
CA ALA A 139 -45.57 -24.09 -31.86
C ALA A 139 -46.28 -23.10 -30.93
N GLY A 140 -47.48 -23.44 -30.43
CA GLY A 140 -48.18 -22.67 -29.39
C GLY A 140 -49.66 -22.32 -29.59
N SER A 141 -50.40 -22.89 -30.56
CA SER A 141 -51.85 -22.62 -30.69
C SER A 141 -52.72 -23.79 -30.20
N SER A 142 -53.47 -23.58 -29.11
CA SER A 142 -54.52 -24.47 -28.60
C SER A 142 -55.89 -24.18 -29.25
N GLU A 143 -56.61 -25.23 -29.66
CA GLU A 143 -58.01 -25.17 -30.13
C GLU A 143 -59.01 -24.84 -29.01
N GLU A 144 -60.14 -24.23 -29.39
CA GLU A 144 -61.12 -23.60 -28.52
C GLU A 144 -62.35 -24.48 -28.23
N SER A 145 -62.56 -24.73 -26.93
CA SER A 145 -63.80 -24.91 -26.15
C SER A 145 -65.08 -25.52 -26.77
N GLY A 146 -65.48 -26.68 -26.23
CA GLY A 146 -66.85 -27.24 -26.30
C GLY A 146 -67.40 -27.54 -24.90
N ALA A 147 -68.50 -26.88 -24.55
CA ALA A 147 -69.10 -26.80 -23.22
C ALA A 147 -69.65 -28.13 -22.64
N ARG A 148 -69.55 -28.27 -21.31
CA ARG A 148 -70.34 -29.23 -20.50
C ARG A 148 -71.77 -28.73 -20.27
N PRO A 149 -72.69 -29.64 -19.93
CA PRO A 149 -73.53 -29.39 -18.77
C PRO A 149 -73.50 -30.55 -17.77
N ALA A 150 -73.55 -30.17 -16.49
CA ALA A 150 -73.73 -31.05 -15.35
C ALA A 150 -75.19 -31.48 -15.18
N ASN A 151 -75.43 -32.67 -14.64
CA ASN A 151 -76.70 -32.98 -14.00
C ASN A 151 -76.55 -33.89 -12.77
N LYS A 152 -77.49 -33.66 -11.84
CA LYS A 152 -77.56 -34.05 -10.42
C LYS A 152 -78.07 -35.49 -10.16
N ILE A 153 -77.55 -36.08 -9.08
CA ILE A 153 -78.21 -36.79 -7.93
C ILE A 153 -79.15 -37.99 -8.20
N SER A 154 -78.86 -39.14 -7.55
CA SER A 154 -79.74 -39.92 -6.62
C SER A 154 -79.16 -41.34 -6.41
N GLU A 155 -78.63 -41.70 -5.24
CA GLU A 155 -79.27 -42.24 -4.03
C GLU A 155 -79.43 -43.79 -3.98
N GLN A 156 -78.95 -44.34 -2.85
CA GLN A 156 -79.49 -45.48 -2.06
C GLN A 156 -79.39 -46.90 -2.67
N GLN A 157 -79.13 -48.01 -1.96
CA GLN A 157 -79.11 -48.31 -0.52
C GLN A 157 -78.51 -49.72 -0.29
N LYS A 158 -77.80 -49.86 0.85
CA LYS A 158 -77.70 -50.99 1.81
C LYS A 158 -78.06 -52.44 1.42
N LEU A 159 -77.27 -53.39 1.96
CA LEU A 159 -77.67 -54.71 2.51
C LEU A 159 -76.53 -55.25 3.44
N PRO A 160 -76.75 -56.26 4.31
CA PRO A 160 -76.55 -56.17 5.76
C PRO A 160 -75.51 -57.16 6.34
N GLY A 161 -75.22 -57.03 7.64
CA GLY A 161 -74.44 -57.99 8.43
C GLY A 161 -75.30 -59.02 9.17
N GLU A 162 -74.84 -60.28 9.26
CA GLU A 162 -74.32 -60.94 10.48
C GLU A 162 -74.17 -62.47 10.29
N PHE A 163 -73.02 -62.96 10.77
CA PHE A 163 -72.59 -64.29 11.27
C PHE A 163 -73.33 -65.60 10.90
N SER A 164 -72.55 -66.64 10.51
CA SER A 164 -72.47 -67.93 11.24
C SER A 164 -71.31 -68.84 10.77
N ALA A 165 -71.00 -69.85 11.59
CA ALA A 165 -69.75 -70.59 11.75
C ALA A 165 -69.46 -71.78 10.81
N LYS A 166 -68.19 -72.20 10.87
CA LYS A 166 -67.59 -73.55 10.67
C LYS A 166 -66.94 -73.94 9.31
N ARG A 167 -65.60 -74.03 9.40
CA ARG A 167 -64.64 -74.99 8.80
C ARG A 167 -64.80 -75.36 7.31
N SER A 168 -63.79 -74.99 6.52
CA SER A 168 -62.79 -75.91 5.93
C SER A 168 -61.77 -75.11 5.12
N GLY A 169 -60.55 -75.61 5.03
CA GLY A 169 -59.33 -74.84 4.74
C GLY A 169 -59.33 -74.02 3.45
N PHE A 170 -58.83 -72.80 3.56
CA PHE A 170 -58.12 -72.11 2.48
C PHE A 170 -56.99 -71.28 3.11
N ARG A 171 -55.84 -71.30 2.43
CA ARG A 171 -54.58 -70.66 2.84
C ARG A 171 -54.81 -69.21 3.26
N LEU A 172 -54.28 -68.81 4.43
CA LEU A 172 -53.95 -67.41 4.69
C LEU A 172 -52.86 -67.00 3.69
N HIS A 173 -53.25 -66.33 2.62
CA HIS A 173 -52.35 -65.36 2.02
C HIS A 173 -52.16 -64.27 3.08
N HIS A 174 -50.98 -64.30 3.69
CA HIS A 174 -50.44 -63.19 4.44
C HIS A 174 -50.58 -61.95 3.56
N PHE A 175 -51.34 -60.95 4.03
CA PHE A 175 -51.18 -59.60 3.53
C PHE A 175 -49.77 -59.15 3.94
N SER A 176 -48.83 -59.30 3.02
CA SER A 176 -47.55 -58.61 3.08
C SER A 176 -47.80 -57.09 3.17
N PRO A 177 -47.00 -56.34 3.94
CA PRO A 177 -47.11 -54.88 3.95
C PRO A 177 -46.93 -54.39 2.51
N LEU A 178 -47.69 -53.36 2.16
CA LEU A 178 -47.57 -52.65 0.88
C LEU A 178 -46.14 -52.16 0.70
N PHE A 179 -45.31 -52.97 0.03
CA PHE A 179 -44.10 -52.48 -0.60
C PHE A 179 -44.57 -51.61 -1.76
N MET A 180 -44.56 -50.29 -1.56
CA MET A 180 -44.57 -49.40 -2.72
C MET A 180 -43.23 -49.58 -3.41
N PRO A 181 -43.19 -49.98 -4.68
CA PRO A 181 -41.92 -50.09 -5.40
C PRO A 181 -41.30 -48.70 -5.53
N ASP A 182 -39.96 -48.65 -5.47
CA ASP A 182 -39.23 -47.44 -5.81
C ASP A 182 -39.57 -47.03 -7.25
N GLN A 183 -39.76 -45.73 -7.45
CA GLN A 183 -40.00 -45.19 -8.78
C GLN A 183 -38.66 -44.88 -9.42
N VAL A 184 -38.27 -45.71 -10.40
CA VAL A 184 -37.19 -45.39 -11.33
C VAL A 184 -37.82 -44.89 -12.61
N ILE A 185 -37.58 -43.61 -12.94
CA ILE A 185 -37.99 -43.01 -14.20
C ILE A 185 -36.75 -43.05 -15.11
N PRO A 186 -36.66 -43.99 -16.07
CA PRO A 186 -35.45 -44.22 -16.86
C PRO A 186 -35.19 -43.16 -17.95
N ASP A 187 -35.99 -42.09 -17.97
CA ASP A 187 -35.96 -40.98 -18.93
C ASP A 187 -36.13 -39.65 -18.18
N ASP A 188 -36.13 -38.53 -18.90
CA ASP A 188 -36.24 -37.18 -18.33
C ASP A 188 -37.54 -36.98 -17.54
N LEU A 189 -37.43 -36.56 -16.28
CA LEU A 189 -38.57 -36.09 -15.48
C LEU A 189 -38.77 -34.59 -15.69
N ILE A 190 -39.77 -34.22 -16.49
CA ILE A 190 -40.19 -32.83 -16.67
C ILE A 190 -41.41 -32.57 -15.79
N VAL A 191 -41.24 -31.76 -14.74
CA VAL A 191 -42.34 -31.30 -13.88
C VAL A 191 -42.73 -29.88 -14.28
N GLN A 192 -43.96 -29.71 -14.78
CA GLN A 192 -44.56 -28.38 -14.95
C GLN A 192 -45.21 -27.94 -13.63
N GLY A 193 -44.67 -26.89 -13.00
CA GLY A 193 -45.10 -26.43 -11.67
C GLY A 193 -44.01 -26.65 -10.63
N SER A 194 -44.34 -27.30 -9.51
CA SER A 194 -43.42 -27.49 -8.39
C SER A 194 -43.34 -28.94 -7.91
N ALA A 195 -42.18 -29.33 -7.35
CA ALA A 195 -41.96 -30.63 -6.73
C ALA A 195 -41.59 -30.48 -5.24
N CYS A 196 -42.13 -31.36 -4.39
CA CYS A 196 -41.72 -31.49 -2.99
C CYS A 196 -41.02 -32.84 -2.79
N VAL A 197 -39.84 -32.84 -2.17
CA VAL A 197 -39.06 -34.03 -1.86
C VAL A 197 -38.74 -34.07 -0.37
N GLY A 198 -38.99 -35.22 0.27
CA GLY A 198 -38.73 -35.45 1.69
C GLY A 198 -39.95 -35.95 2.45
N LEU A 199 -39.71 -36.45 3.67
CA LEU A 199 -40.69 -37.12 4.51
C LEU A 199 -41.84 -36.20 4.97
N ASP A 200 -41.60 -34.89 4.99
CA ASP A 200 -42.55 -33.89 5.51
C ASP A 200 -43.37 -33.18 4.39
N CYS A 201 -43.29 -33.69 3.16
CA CYS A 201 -44.15 -33.24 2.06
C CYS A 201 -45.60 -33.71 2.26
N VAL A 202 -46.58 -32.84 2.01
CA VAL A 202 -48.00 -33.18 2.19
C VAL A 202 -48.79 -33.09 0.88
N ASN A 203 -49.94 -33.77 0.85
CA ASN A 203 -50.88 -33.64 -0.26
C ASN A 203 -51.48 -32.22 -0.32
N ASN A 204 -51.62 -31.67 -1.52
CA ASN A 204 -52.01 -30.27 -1.76
C ASN A 204 -51.06 -29.23 -1.13
N GLU A 205 -49.75 -29.49 -1.15
CA GLU A 205 -48.73 -28.55 -0.69
C GLU A 205 -48.85 -27.18 -1.40
N ALA A 206 -48.78 -26.10 -0.63
CA ALA A 206 -48.72 -24.74 -1.15
C ALA A 206 -47.26 -24.32 -1.36
N PHE A 207 -46.85 -24.21 -2.62
CA PHE A 207 -45.45 -23.95 -3.00
C PHE A 207 -45.04 -22.48 -3.00
N GLY A 208 -46.00 -21.55 -3.13
CA GLY A 208 -45.67 -20.12 -3.27
C GLY A 208 -44.80 -19.89 -4.50
N PHE A 209 -43.56 -19.42 -4.31
CA PHE A 209 -42.60 -19.18 -5.38
C PHE A 209 -41.54 -20.30 -5.53
N ASP A 210 -41.61 -21.35 -4.71
CA ASP A 210 -40.63 -22.44 -4.77
C ASP A 210 -40.97 -23.42 -5.90
N THR A 211 -40.06 -23.58 -6.86
CA THR A 211 -40.17 -24.63 -7.89
C THR A 211 -39.79 -26.01 -7.34
N VAL A 212 -38.82 -26.06 -6.42
CA VAL A 212 -38.41 -27.30 -5.73
C VAL A 212 -38.32 -27.02 -4.24
N ARG A 213 -38.97 -27.86 -3.44
CA ARG A 213 -38.94 -27.76 -1.98
C ARG A 213 -38.43 -29.06 -1.36
N LEU A 214 -37.40 -28.96 -0.53
CA LEU A 214 -36.92 -30.07 0.29
C LEU A 214 -37.51 -29.94 1.70
N LYS A 215 -38.20 -30.97 2.21
CA LYS A 215 -38.85 -30.94 3.53
C LYS A 215 -38.56 -32.21 4.34
N GLU A 216 -37.66 -32.08 5.28
CA GLU A 216 -37.36 -33.05 6.34
C GLU A 216 -36.42 -32.41 7.38
N ASN A 217 -36.05 -33.14 8.43
CA ASN A 217 -35.13 -32.65 9.46
C ASN A 217 -33.71 -32.36 8.90
N ASN A 218 -33.27 -33.07 7.87
CA ASN A 218 -31.91 -33.01 7.32
C ASN A 218 -31.93 -32.87 5.80
N THR A 219 -32.18 -31.67 5.30
CA THR A 219 -32.25 -31.44 3.85
C THR A 219 -30.85 -31.40 3.22
N ARG A 220 -30.60 -32.23 2.21
CA ARG A 220 -29.33 -32.33 1.47
C ARG A 220 -29.59 -32.45 -0.03
N LEU A 221 -28.68 -31.93 -0.84
CA LEU A 221 -28.59 -32.26 -2.26
C LEU A 221 -27.24 -32.93 -2.49
N GLN A 222 -27.24 -34.22 -2.80
CA GLN A 222 -26.04 -35.00 -3.03
C GLN A 222 -25.72 -35.09 -4.52
N PHE A 223 -24.45 -34.86 -4.86
CA PHE A 223 -23.85 -35.16 -6.15
C PHE A 223 -22.94 -36.37 -5.95
N ASP A 224 -23.47 -37.55 -6.28
CA ASP A 224 -22.75 -38.83 -6.19
C ASP A 224 -22.13 -39.14 -7.56
N ASP A 225 -20.81 -39.05 -7.66
CA ASP A 225 -20.07 -39.23 -8.90
C ASP A 225 -19.76 -40.72 -9.11
N THR A 226 -20.46 -41.35 -10.04
CA THR A 226 -20.29 -42.77 -10.40
C THR A 226 -19.27 -42.99 -11.52
N SER A 227 -18.52 -41.96 -11.91
CA SER A 227 -17.52 -42.05 -12.99
C SER A 227 -16.37 -42.99 -12.62
N ALA A 228 -15.71 -43.54 -13.65
CA ALA A 228 -14.63 -44.52 -13.49
C ALA A 228 -13.23 -43.90 -13.68
N ALA A 229 -12.19 -44.73 -13.53
CA ALA A 229 -10.79 -44.33 -13.68
C ALA A 229 -10.54 -43.58 -15.01
N GLY A 230 -9.95 -42.39 -14.91
CA GLY A 230 -9.72 -41.47 -16.04
C GLY A 230 -10.56 -40.18 -15.96
N PHE A 231 -11.56 -40.13 -15.08
CA PHE A 231 -12.38 -38.96 -14.78
C PHE A 231 -12.22 -38.53 -13.32
N PRO A 232 -12.60 -37.29 -12.95
CA PRO A 232 -12.86 -36.95 -11.55
C PRO A 232 -13.87 -37.93 -10.94
N THR A 233 -13.74 -38.21 -9.63
CA THR A 233 -14.59 -39.18 -8.91
C THR A 233 -15.06 -38.61 -7.55
N ASN A 234 -15.10 -37.29 -7.43
CA ASN A 234 -15.30 -36.65 -6.14
C ASN A 234 -16.77 -36.36 -5.90
N ASN A 235 -17.27 -36.78 -4.75
CA ASN A 235 -18.65 -36.52 -4.37
C ASN A 235 -18.76 -35.13 -3.74
N TRP A 236 -19.88 -34.45 -4.02
CA TRP A 236 -20.18 -33.13 -3.48
C TRP A 236 -21.57 -33.11 -2.84
N GLN A 237 -21.78 -32.21 -1.89
CA GLN A 237 -23.09 -32.02 -1.28
C GLN A 237 -23.37 -30.54 -1.03
N ILE A 238 -24.61 -30.11 -1.30
CA ILE A 238 -25.15 -28.87 -0.74
C ILE A 238 -25.90 -29.23 0.54
N ARG A 239 -25.51 -28.59 1.64
CA ARG A 239 -25.98 -28.90 2.99
C ARG A 239 -26.62 -27.68 3.64
N ALA A 240 -27.84 -27.85 4.14
CA ALA A 240 -28.49 -26.86 4.99
C ALA A 240 -28.57 -27.37 6.43
N ASN A 241 -27.99 -26.61 7.36
CA ASN A 241 -27.94 -26.86 8.80
C ASN A 241 -27.19 -28.15 9.22
N SER A 242 -26.75 -28.16 10.48
CA SER A 242 -26.23 -29.36 11.15
C SER A 242 -27.34 -30.38 11.41
N SER A 243 -27.00 -31.68 11.38
CA SER A 243 -27.95 -32.77 11.67
C SER A 243 -28.17 -33.07 13.14
N ALA A 244 -27.32 -32.55 14.03
CA ALA A 244 -27.46 -32.73 15.47
C ALA A 244 -28.52 -31.77 16.04
N GLY A 245 -29.32 -32.25 17.00
CA GLY A 245 -30.25 -31.40 17.74
C GLY A 245 -29.50 -30.25 18.44
N GLY A 246 -29.90 -29.01 18.19
CA GLY A 246 -29.22 -27.81 18.69
C GLY A 246 -27.94 -27.42 17.92
N GLY A 247 -27.68 -28.05 16.77
CA GLY A 247 -26.53 -27.73 15.93
C GLY A 247 -26.63 -26.39 15.18
N ALA A 248 -25.58 -26.07 14.42
CA ALA A 248 -25.46 -24.80 13.70
C ALA A 248 -26.47 -24.67 12.54
N SER A 249 -26.89 -23.43 12.27
CA SER A 249 -27.76 -23.07 11.14
C SER A 249 -26.94 -22.38 10.05
N PHE A 250 -26.88 -22.96 8.85
CA PHE A 250 -26.03 -22.50 7.75
C PHE A 250 -26.48 -23.09 6.40
N LEU A 251 -25.90 -22.58 5.31
CA LEU A 251 -25.88 -23.24 4.01
C LEU A 251 -24.43 -23.41 3.55
N ALA A 252 -24.05 -24.62 3.14
CA ALA A 252 -22.67 -24.96 2.80
C ALA A 252 -22.53 -25.82 1.54
N PHE A 253 -21.36 -25.70 0.90
CA PHE A 253 -20.84 -26.68 -0.06
C PHE A 253 -19.84 -27.57 0.66
N VAL A 254 -20.03 -28.87 0.52
CA VAL A 254 -19.29 -29.88 1.25
C VAL A 254 -18.61 -30.82 0.26
N ASP A 255 -17.29 -30.95 0.41
CA ASP A 255 -16.49 -31.97 -0.25
C ASP A 255 -16.65 -33.30 0.52
N GLN A 256 -17.22 -34.30 -0.13
CA GLN A 256 -17.47 -35.61 0.47
C GLN A 256 -16.33 -36.62 0.20
N GLY A 257 -15.34 -36.27 -0.63
CA GLY A 257 -14.32 -37.21 -1.07
C GLY A 257 -14.85 -38.28 -2.03
N THR A 258 -13.98 -39.23 -2.41
CA THR A 258 -14.36 -40.37 -3.25
C THR A 258 -15.26 -41.36 -2.48
N GLY A 259 -16.48 -41.57 -2.97
CA GLY A 259 -17.43 -42.53 -2.38
C GLY A 259 -18.07 -42.10 -1.05
N GLY A 260 -17.88 -40.84 -0.64
CA GLY A 260 -18.50 -40.29 0.57
C GLY A 260 -19.94 -39.84 0.34
N ASN A 261 -20.81 -40.13 1.32
CA ASN A 261 -22.21 -39.72 1.33
C ASN A 261 -22.73 -39.48 2.77
N SER A 262 -21.86 -39.04 3.68
CA SER A 262 -22.17 -38.94 5.11
C SER A 262 -22.10 -37.50 5.64
N GLU A 263 -22.38 -37.32 6.92
CA GLU A 263 -22.28 -36.02 7.58
C GLU A 263 -20.81 -35.55 7.75
N THR A 264 -19.81 -36.43 7.59
CA THR A 264 -18.39 -36.14 7.91
C THR A 264 -17.60 -35.45 6.79
N GLY A 265 -18.24 -35.07 5.68
CA GLY A 265 -17.58 -34.32 4.60
C GLY A 265 -16.98 -32.99 5.06
N THR A 266 -15.98 -32.49 4.33
CA THR A 266 -15.29 -31.23 4.62
C THR A 266 -16.09 -30.06 4.07
N ILE A 267 -16.51 -29.15 4.93
CA ILE A 267 -17.14 -27.89 4.51
C ILE A 267 -16.07 -27.01 3.86
N VAL A 268 -16.22 -26.73 2.56
CA VAL A 268 -15.27 -25.90 1.80
C VAL A 268 -15.73 -24.45 1.67
N PHE A 269 -17.04 -24.22 1.78
CA PHE A 269 -17.65 -22.90 1.84
C PHE A 269 -18.93 -22.97 2.66
N GLU A 270 -19.10 -22.02 3.57
CA GLU A 270 -20.26 -21.93 4.45
C GLU A 270 -20.71 -20.47 4.59
N VAL A 271 -22.02 -20.29 4.66
CA VAL A 271 -22.64 -19.03 5.08
C VAL A 271 -23.56 -19.31 6.25
N ASP A 272 -23.19 -18.76 7.41
CA ASP A 272 -24.00 -18.84 8.62
C ASP A 272 -25.34 -18.12 8.45
N ALA A 273 -26.38 -18.68 9.06
CA ALA A 273 -27.67 -18.02 9.16
C ALA A 273 -27.51 -16.65 9.87
N GLY A 274 -28.07 -15.60 9.26
CA GLY A 274 -27.97 -14.23 9.78
C GLY A 274 -26.74 -13.46 9.33
N ALA A 275 -25.88 -14.02 8.47
CA ALA A 275 -24.83 -13.26 7.80
C ALA A 275 -25.42 -12.00 7.12
N PRO A 276 -24.77 -10.82 7.21
CA PRO A 276 -25.31 -9.59 6.66
C PRO A 276 -25.40 -9.64 5.14
N ALA A 277 -26.27 -8.82 4.56
CA ALA A 277 -26.36 -8.68 3.12
C ALA A 277 -24.98 -8.35 2.51
N ASN A 278 -24.62 -9.07 1.45
CA ASN A 278 -23.33 -8.92 0.77
C ASN A 278 -22.12 -9.21 1.70
N ALA A 279 -22.25 -10.13 2.66
CA ALA A 279 -21.15 -10.58 3.52
C ALA A 279 -19.91 -10.95 2.68
N LEU A 280 -20.12 -11.72 1.60
CA LEU A 280 -19.18 -11.93 0.50
C LEU A 280 -19.93 -11.74 -0.82
N LYS A 281 -19.43 -10.88 -1.70
CA LYS A 281 -20.02 -10.63 -3.02
C LYS A 281 -18.96 -10.72 -4.11
N VAL A 282 -19.19 -11.56 -5.11
CA VAL A 282 -18.46 -11.50 -6.38
C VAL A 282 -19.30 -10.69 -7.36
N GLY A 283 -18.75 -9.58 -7.84
CA GLY A 283 -19.36 -8.72 -8.86
C GLY A 283 -19.20 -9.29 -10.26
N SER A 284 -20.04 -8.86 -11.21
CA SER A 284 -19.95 -9.27 -12.62
C SER A 284 -18.64 -8.86 -13.30
N THR A 285 -17.91 -7.92 -12.70
CA THR A 285 -16.57 -7.50 -13.14
C THR A 285 -15.45 -8.34 -12.52
N GLY A 286 -15.77 -9.43 -11.81
CA GLY A 286 -14.79 -10.29 -11.12
C GLY A 286 -14.27 -9.78 -9.77
N ARG A 287 -14.76 -8.63 -9.30
CA ARG A 287 -14.33 -8.00 -8.05
C ARG A 287 -14.98 -8.65 -6.83
N VAL A 288 -14.24 -8.76 -5.73
CA VAL A 288 -14.71 -9.35 -4.47
C VAL A 288 -14.96 -8.26 -3.42
N GLY A 289 -16.18 -8.21 -2.92
CA GLY A 289 -16.61 -7.31 -1.86
C GLY A 289 -16.88 -8.05 -0.55
N PHE A 290 -16.43 -7.48 0.56
CA PHE A 290 -16.83 -7.87 1.91
C PHE A 290 -17.71 -6.78 2.50
N ARG A 291 -18.96 -7.15 2.83
CA ARG A 291 -20.02 -6.24 3.33
C ARG A 291 -20.35 -5.09 2.39
N THR A 292 -20.20 -5.29 1.08
CA THR A 292 -20.54 -4.30 0.04
C THR A 292 -21.12 -4.95 -1.20
N ALA A 293 -22.23 -4.41 -1.70
CA ALA A 293 -22.89 -4.88 -2.92
C ALA A 293 -22.16 -4.41 -4.19
N THR A 294 -21.34 -3.36 -4.08
CA THR A 294 -20.74 -2.63 -5.20
C THR A 294 -19.23 -2.51 -5.00
N PRO A 295 -18.46 -3.61 -5.10
CA PRO A 295 -17.01 -3.55 -5.02
C PRO A 295 -16.44 -2.70 -6.17
N VAL A 296 -15.69 -1.64 -5.83
CA VAL A 296 -15.09 -0.71 -6.80
C VAL A 296 -13.62 -1.01 -7.10
N LEU A 297 -13.01 -1.88 -6.30
CA LEU A 297 -11.67 -2.43 -6.47
C LEU A 297 -11.76 -3.96 -6.48
N ASP A 298 -10.72 -4.63 -6.96
CA ASP A 298 -10.66 -6.10 -7.04
C ASP A 298 -10.90 -6.77 -5.69
N LEU A 299 -10.45 -6.11 -4.62
CA LEU A 299 -10.81 -6.42 -3.24
C LEU A 299 -11.35 -5.16 -2.56
N HIS A 300 -12.57 -5.21 -2.05
CA HIS A 300 -13.20 -4.09 -1.34
C HIS A 300 -13.77 -4.54 0.00
N ILE A 301 -13.21 -4.06 1.11
CA ILE A 301 -13.69 -4.34 2.46
C ILE A 301 -14.36 -3.08 3.01
N THR A 302 -15.62 -3.20 3.45
CA THR A 302 -16.36 -2.08 4.06
C THR A 302 -16.80 -2.43 5.47
N THR A 303 -16.52 -1.56 6.44
CA THR A 303 -16.99 -1.66 7.83
C THR A 303 -17.07 -0.26 8.43
N GLY A 304 -17.81 -0.10 9.53
CA GLY A 304 -18.06 1.22 10.13
C GLY A 304 -16.83 1.86 10.78
N ASP A 305 -15.89 1.05 11.25
CA ASP A 305 -14.65 1.51 11.87
C ASP A 305 -13.54 0.48 11.58
N THR A 306 -12.38 0.99 11.15
CA THR A 306 -11.14 0.23 10.94
C THR A 306 -11.29 -1.01 10.04
N PRO A 307 -11.65 -0.85 8.75
CA PRO A 307 -11.47 -1.91 7.76
C PRO A 307 -10.03 -2.42 7.78
N ALA A 308 -9.91 -3.75 7.86
CA ALA A 308 -8.64 -4.41 8.01
C ALA A 308 -8.62 -5.76 7.30
N HIS A 309 -7.42 -6.19 6.93
CA HIS A 309 -7.12 -7.55 6.54
C HIS A 309 -6.11 -8.15 7.53
N ARG A 310 -6.36 -9.37 7.99
CA ARG A 310 -5.53 -10.09 8.96
C ARG A 310 -4.68 -11.15 8.27
N LEU A 311 -3.40 -11.18 8.61
CA LEU A 311 -2.45 -12.25 8.31
C LEU A 311 -2.15 -12.98 9.62
N GLU A 312 -2.56 -14.25 9.72
CA GLU A 312 -2.37 -15.05 10.93
C GLU A 312 -1.59 -16.32 10.60
N GLN A 313 -0.42 -16.45 11.22
CA GLN A 313 0.35 -17.68 11.29
C GLN A 313 0.08 -18.34 12.64
N THR A 314 -0.40 -19.58 12.61
CA THR A 314 -0.58 -20.41 13.80
C THR A 314 0.67 -21.25 14.07
N ASN A 315 0.68 -21.99 15.18
CA ASN A 315 1.74 -22.94 15.50
C ASN A 315 1.52 -24.34 14.90
N ALA A 316 0.48 -24.55 14.09
CA ALA A 316 0.12 -25.86 13.55
C ALA A 316 1.24 -26.49 12.69
N SER A 317 2.08 -25.66 12.08
CA SER A 317 3.24 -26.08 11.29
C SER A 317 4.58 -25.95 12.02
N GLY A 318 4.58 -25.82 13.36
CA GLY A 318 5.79 -25.80 14.18
C GLY A 318 6.52 -24.45 14.25
N PHE A 319 6.00 -23.40 13.62
CA PHE A 319 6.54 -22.03 13.72
C PHE A 319 5.90 -21.28 14.90
N THR A 320 6.60 -20.27 15.43
CA THR A 320 6.01 -19.37 16.44
C THR A 320 4.80 -18.65 15.83
N ALA A 321 3.67 -18.67 16.53
CA ALA A 321 2.45 -18.01 16.07
C ALA A 321 2.67 -16.49 15.98
N GLN A 322 2.16 -15.89 14.92
CA GLN A 322 2.32 -14.46 14.66
C GLN A 322 1.11 -13.92 13.89
N THR A 323 0.54 -12.82 14.37
CA THR A 323 -0.63 -12.20 13.79
C THR A 323 -0.36 -10.73 13.48
N TRP A 324 -0.65 -10.33 12.24
CA TRP A 324 -0.48 -8.98 11.73
C TRP A 324 -1.78 -8.49 11.09
N ASP A 325 -2.11 -7.21 11.31
CA ASP A 325 -3.19 -6.57 10.59
C ASP A 325 -2.67 -5.43 9.71
N ILE A 326 -3.24 -5.30 8.51
CA ILE A 326 -3.10 -4.12 7.65
C ILE A 326 -4.45 -3.43 7.64
N ALA A 327 -4.49 -2.18 8.12
CA ALA A 327 -5.75 -1.50 8.38
C ALA A 327 -5.67 0.01 8.14
N GLY A 328 -6.84 0.63 7.97
CA GLY A 328 -6.97 2.07 7.85
C GLY A 328 -8.26 2.58 8.48
N ASN A 329 -8.20 3.76 9.09
CA ASN A 329 -9.35 4.47 9.66
C ASN A 329 -9.13 5.99 9.62
N GLU A 330 -10.03 6.76 10.24
CA GLU A 330 -9.99 8.21 10.30
C GLU A 330 -8.77 8.78 11.03
N ALA A 331 -8.06 7.95 11.80
CA ALA A 331 -6.87 8.36 12.54
C ALA A 331 -5.56 7.99 11.83
N ASN A 332 -5.52 6.91 11.04
CA ASN A 332 -4.31 6.43 10.34
C ASN A 332 -4.53 5.24 9.40
N PHE A 333 -3.60 5.08 8.45
CA PHE A 333 -3.27 3.81 7.82
C PHE A 333 -2.07 3.18 8.54
N PHE A 334 -2.09 1.87 8.81
CA PHE A 334 -1.07 1.24 9.65
C PHE A 334 -0.88 -0.26 9.42
N VAL A 335 0.29 -0.75 9.85
CA VAL A 335 0.58 -2.16 10.08
C VAL A 335 0.62 -2.41 11.58
N ARG A 336 -0.13 -3.39 12.07
CA ARG A 336 -0.24 -3.74 13.50
C ARG A 336 0.30 -5.12 13.80
N ASP A 337 1.25 -5.19 14.73
CA ASP A 337 1.70 -6.43 15.35
C ASP A 337 0.73 -6.81 16.47
N VAL A 338 -0.21 -7.71 16.21
CA VAL A 338 -1.23 -8.12 17.18
C VAL A 338 -0.59 -8.95 18.30
N THR A 339 0.29 -9.89 17.95
CA THR A 339 0.98 -10.78 18.90
C THR A 339 1.91 -10.02 19.83
N GLY A 340 2.62 -8.99 19.32
CA GLY A 340 3.52 -8.14 20.09
C GLY A 340 2.84 -7.09 20.97
N GLY A 341 1.54 -7.21 21.25
CA GLY A 341 0.78 -6.27 22.07
C GLY A 341 0.16 -5.12 21.29
N SER A 342 -0.30 -5.36 20.06
CA SER A 342 -0.94 -4.36 19.18
C SER A 342 -0.06 -3.15 18.85
N ARG A 343 1.25 -3.36 18.72
CA ARG A 343 2.21 -2.30 18.35
C ARG A 343 1.99 -1.88 16.91
N LEU A 344 2.26 -0.60 16.62
CA LEU A 344 2.08 -0.01 15.28
C LEU A 344 3.45 0.40 14.69
N PRO A 345 4.27 -0.55 14.21
CA PRO A 345 5.60 -0.25 13.67
C PRO A 345 5.58 0.62 12.41
N PHE A 346 4.47 0.63 11.68
CA PHE A 346 4.26 1.53 10.54
C PHE A 346 2.93 2.26 10.67
N ARG A 347 2.94 3.58 10.49
CA ARG A 347 1.75 4.42 10.58
C ARG A 347 1.87 5.66 9.68
N ILE A 348 0.88 5.88 8.83
CA ILE A 348 0.66 7.12 8.08
C ILE A 348 -0.58 7.81 8.64
N ARG A 349 -0.47 9.09 9.00
CA ARG A 349 -1.60 9.90 9.47
C ARG A 349 -2.36 10.50 8.27
N PRO A 350 -3.68 10.73 8.39
CA PRO A 350 -4.44 11.48 7.40
C PRO A 350 -3.79 12.84 7.12
N GLY A 351 -3.73 13.23 5.86
CA GLY A 351 -3.12 14.49 5.43
C GLY A 351 -1.59 14.48 5.32
N ALA A 352 -0.92 13.33 5.53
CA ALA A 352 0.49 13.19 5.20
C ALA A 352 0.73 13.56 3.71
N PRO A 353 1.66 14.47 3.39
CA PRO A 353 1.92 14.89 2.00
C PRO A 353 2.42 13.74 1.11
N THR A 354 2.26 13.92 -0.20
CA THR A 354 2.87 13.04 -1.22
C THR A 354 4.37 12.91 -0.99
N SER A 355 4.88 11.69 -1.18
CA SER A 355 6.29 11.33 -1.00
C SER A 355 6.84 11.70 0.38
N SER A 356 6.02 11.61 1.44
CA SER A 356 6.49 11.71 2.83
C SER A 356 7.59 10.68 3.12
N ILE A 357 7.44 9.46 2.58
CA ILE A 357 8.49 8.46 2.38
C ILE A 357 8.23 7.86 0.99
N ASP A 358 9.26 7.83 0.16
CA ASP A 358 9.22 7.35 -1.22
C ASP A 358 10.45 6.48 -1.48
N ILE A 359 10.30 5.37 -2.21
CA ILE A 359 11.41 4.53 -2.63
C ILE A 359 11.42 4.57 -4.15
N SER A 360 12.43 5.23 -4.70
CA SER A 360 12.57 5.42 -6.13
C SER A 360 12.92 4.13 -6.86
N ALA A 361 12.82 4.13 -8.20
CA ALA A 361 13.15 2.97 -9.03
C ALA A 361 14.62 2.52 -8.95
N THR A 362 15.53 3.39 -8.48
CA THR A 362 16.94 3.05 -8.22
C THR A 362 17.16 2.42 -6.85
N GLY A 363 16.13 2.37 -5.99
CA GLY A 363 16.22 1.88 -4.61
C GLY A 363 16.51 2.97 -3.59
N ASP A 364 16.73 4.22 -4.02
CA ASP A 364 17.01 5.35 -3.13
C ASP A 364 15.73 5.81 -2.41
N VAL A 365 15.87 6.21 -1.14
CA VAL A 365 14.78 6.65 -0.27
C VAL A 365 14.67 8.17 -0.28
N GLY A 366 13.54 8.68 -0.71
CA GLY A 366 13.17 10.09 -0.59
C GLY A 366 12.28 10.33 0.63
N MET A 367 12.60 11.36 1.42
CA MET A 367 11.69 11.92 2.41
C MET A 367 11.32 13.34 2.00
N GLY A 368 10.08 13.53 1.55
CA GLY A 368 9.57 14.77 0.97
C GLY A 368 9.90 14.95 -0.52
N THR A 369 10.37 13.91 -1.21
CA THR A 369 10.67 13.93 -2.66
C THR A 369 10.51 12.55 -3.28
N ALA A 370 9.94 12.47 -4.49
CA ALA A 370 9.89 11.25 -5.31
C ALA A 370 11.13 11.08 -6.20
N SER A 371 12.02 12.07 -6.22
CA SER A 371 13.22 12.08 -7.05
C SER A 371 14.44 12.34 -6.15
N PRO A 372 14.81 11.34 -5.32
CA PRO A 372 16.02 11.42 -4.52
C PRO A 372 17.27 11.57 -5.42
N ALA A 373 18.19 12.45 -5.03
CA ALA A 373 19.47 12.66 -5.72
C ALA A 373 20.65 11.93 -5.04
N ALA A 374 20.35 11.16 -3.99
CA ALA A 374 21.26 10.35 -3.19
C ALA A 374 20.47 9.22 -2.52
N GLU A 375 21.16 8.19 -2.02
CA GLU A 375 20.56 6.99 -1.39
C GLU A 375 19.50 7.32 -0.32
N LEU A 376 19.74 8.38 0.46
CA LEU A 376 18.74 9.00 1.32
C LEU A 376 18.70 10.50 1.03
N ASN A 377 17.60 10.98 0.45
CA ASN A 377 17.39 12.41 0.18
C ASN A 377 16.25 12.96 1.02
N ILE A 378 16.55 13.87 1.94
CA ILE A 378 15.58 14.54 2.80
C ILE A 378 15.40 15.96 2.27
N SER A 379 14.24 16.23 1.68
CA SER A 379 13.96 17.49 1.00
C SER A 379 12.63 18.07 1.47
N LYS A 380 12.64 19.36 1.79
CA LYS A 380 11.43 20.10 2.15
C LYS A 380 11.61 21.58 1.84
N ASN A 381 10.60 22.18 1.22
CA ASN A 381 10.55 23.62 0.97
C ASN A 381 9.82 24.31 2.14
N GLN A 382 10.59 24.93 3.05
CA GLN A 382 10.06 25.57 4.26
C GLN A 382 11.00 26.69 4.74
N ALA A 383 10.47 27.62 5.54
CA ALA A 383 11.24 28.76 6.09
C ALA A 383 12.16 28.39 7.28
N THR A 384 12.10 27.14 7.74
CA THR A 384 12.93 26.59 8.82
C THR A 384 13.99 25.65 8.26
N GLY A 385 14.86 25.10 9.12
CA GLY A 385 15.82 24.07 8.71
C GLY A 385 15.12 22.77 8.28
N THR A 386 15.68 22.13 7.25
CA THR A 386 15.42 20.73 6.93
C THR A 386 16.53 19.92 7.60
N GLU A 387 16.18 19.10 8.58
CA GLU A 387 17.14 18.49 9.50
C GLU A 387 16.95 16.97 9.62
N VAL A 388 18.07 16.29 9.87
CA VAL A 388 18.06 14.93 10.42
C VAL A 388 18.22 15.06 11.93
N ARG A 389 17.15 14.76 12.65
CA ARG A 389 17.16 14.78 14.11
C ARG A 389 17.42 13.37 14.65
N VAL A 390 18.46 13.23 15.46
CA VAL A 390 18.83 11.97 16.13
C VAL A 390 18.78 12.20 17.64
N ASP A 391 17.77 11.64 18.31
CA ASP A 391 17.62 11.72 19.77
C ASP A 391 17.91 10.36 20.41
N ASN A 392 18.65 10.38 21.52
CA ASN A 392 18.72 9.28 22.47
C ASN A 392 18.24 9.83 23.81
N THR A 393 17.05 9.43 24.24
CA THR A 393 16.41 9.93 25.46
C THR A 393 16.92 9.23 26.72
N ASN A 394 17.80 8.24 26.59
CA ASN A 394 18.47 7.61 27.73
C ASN A 394 19.62 8.50 28.22
N ALA A 395 19.57 8.91 29.49
CA ALA A 395 20.56 9.81 30.10
C ALA A 395 22.00 9.27 30.10
N ALA A 396 22.19 7.95 30.00
CA ALA A 396 23.51 7.31 29.91
C ALA A 396 23.94 7.01 28.47
N GLY A 397 23.08 7.24 27.48
CA GLY A 397 23.34 6.94 26.07
C GLY A 397 23.89 8.14 25.30
N PHE A 398 24.36 7.88 24.08
CA PHE A 398 24.70 8.92 23.11
C PHE A 398 23.80 8.81 21.88
N ALA A 399 23.56 9.94 21.23
CA ALA A 399 22.99 10.04 19.89
C ALA A 399 24.10 10.50 18.95
N GLY A 400 24.19 9.92 17.76
CA GLY A 400 25.22 10.30 16.81
C GLY A 400 24.92 9.83 15.41
N LEU A 401 25.48 10.54 14.43
CA LEU A 401 25.59 10.08 13.06
C LEU A 401 26.95 9.37 12.92
N TYR A 402 26.91 8.06 12.71
CA TYR A 402 28.12 7.26 12.48
C TYR A 402 28.34 7.08 10.99
N MET A 403 29.46 7.60 10.47
CA MET A 403 29.86 7.45 9.08
C MET A 403 31.10 6.56 9.01
N ASN A 404 31.01 5.43 8.32
CA ASN A 404 32.12 4.51 8.10
C ASN A 404 32.33 4.35 6.58
N GLY A 405 33.53 4.65 6.10
CA GLY A 405 33.87 4.59 4.69
C GLY A 405 35.20 3.86 4.48
N GLY A 406 35.21 2.89 3.56
CA GLY A 406 36.42 2.19 3.13
C GLY A 406 37.15 2.93 2.01
N PHE A 407 37.53 4.19 2.23
CA PHE A 407 38.33 4.95 1.25
C PHE A 407 39.79 4.52 1.33
N ALA A 408 40.27 3.76 0.35
CA ALA A 408 41.68 3.40 0.23
C ALA A 408 42.51 4.66 -0.09
N GLY A 409 43.25 5.19 0.89
CA GLY A 409 44.25 6.25 0.69
C GLY A 409 43.98 7.60 1.38
N ALA A 410 42.81 7.81 1.99
CA ALA A 410 42.53 8.95 2.85
C ALA A 410 41.36 8.60 3.78
N SER A 411 41.64 8.18 5.01
CA SER A 411 40.62 7.92 6.02
C SER A 411 39.95 9.23 6.44
N GLY A 412 38.81 9.57 5.87
CA GLY A 412 38.04 10.74 6.29
C GLY A 412 36.57 10.63 5.94
N GLY A 413 35.72 10.67 6.96
CA GLY A 413 34.35 11.16 6.77
C GLY A 413 34.43 12.67 6.55
N PHE A 414 33.82 13.17 5.49
CA PHE A 414 33.69 14.60 5.26
C PHE A 414 32.25 15.01 5.53
N VAL A 415 32.07 16.16 6.15
CA VAL A 415 30.80 16.87 6.13
C VAL A 415 30.99 17.98 5.09
N GLN A 416 30.14 18.03 4.08
CA GLN A 416 30.22 18.98 2.97
C GLN A 416 28.98 19.88 2.96
N TRP A 417 29.17 21.15 2.64
CA TRP A 417 28.10 22.13 2.46
C TRP A 417 28.21 22.74 1.08
N ASN A 418 27.15 22.60 0.30
CA ASN A 418 27.01 23.26 -1.00
C ASN A 418 25.76 24.15 -0.92
N ASN A 419 25.92 25.48 -0.98
CA ASN A 419 24.81 26.42 -1.10
C ASN A 419 24.94 27.17 -2.42
N THR A 420 23.98 27.00 -3.32
CA THR A 420 23.99 27.61 -4.66
C THR A 420 23.70 29.12 -4.67
N THR A 421 23.47 29.76 -3.51
CA THR A 421 22.95 31.15 -3.44
C THR A 421 23.55 32.08 -2.37
N GLY A 422 24.63 31.72 -1.64
CA GLY A 422 25.16 32.60 -0.57
C GLY A 422 26.52 32.20 0.02
N ALA A 423 26.98 32.95 1.05
CA ALA A 423 28.29 32.78 1.70
C ALA A 423 28.48 31.38 2.32
N GLU A 424 29.58 30.73 1.95
CA GLU A 424 29.91 29.31 2.18
C GLU A 424 30.47 29.03 3.58
N ASN A 425 29.66 29.18 4.63
CA ASN A 425 30.13 28.93 6.00
C ASN A 425 29.66 27.57 6.53
N LEU A 426 30.62 26.72 6.89
CA LEU A 426 30.42 25.60 7.80
C LEU A 426 30.27 26.12 9.23
N PHE A 427 29.13 25.84 9.87
CA PHE A 427 28.94 26.07 11.30
C PHE A 427 29.11 24.77 12.10
N VAL A 428 30.26 24.60 12.76
CA VAL A 428 30.47 23.54 13.76
C VAL A 428 30.39 24.19 15.14
N GLY A 429 29.39 23.80 15.94
CA GLY A 429 29.18 24.39 17.25
C GLY A 429 28.11 23.66 18.05
N THR A 430 27.97 24.06 19.31
CA THR A 430 26.91 23.59 20.21
C THR A 430 25.77 24.62 20.21
N ALA A 431 24.52 24.16 20.14
CA ALA A 431 23.34 25.04 20.16
C ALA A 431 22.95 25.49 21.58
N THR A 432 23.56 24.91 22.61
CA THR A 432 23.33 25.21 24.02
C THR A 432 24.66 25.45 24.72
N ALA A 433 24.64 25.93 25.97
CA ALA A 433 25.84 26.12 26.78
C ALA A 433 26.49 24.77 27.11
N LYS A 434 27.26 24.24 26.14
CA LYS A 434 28.07 23.01 26.17
C LYS A 434 29.39 23.28 25.44
N PRO A 435 30.54 22.75 25.92
CA PRO A 435 31.80 22.92 25.22
C PRO A 435 31.76 22.23 23.85
N LEU A 436 32.52 22.75 22.89
CA LEU A 436 32.81 22.06 21.63
C LEU A 436 34.15 21.33 21.78
N HIS A 437 34.14 20.01 21.64
CA HIS A 437 35.35 19.18 21.74
C HIS A 437 35.70 18.55 20.39
N PHE A 438 36.99 18.55 20.07
CA PHE A 438 37.58 17.77 18.99
C PHE A 438 38.49 16.72 19.61
N GLY A 439 38.33 15.46 19.24
CA GLY A 439 39.03 14.35 19.88
C GLY A 439 39.43 13.23 18.93
N THR A 440 40.41 12.44 19.36
CA THR A 440 40.86 11.21 18.72
C THR A 440 41.13 10.17 19.79
N ASP A 441 40.89 8.89 19.51
CA ASP A 441 41.09 7.80 20.48
C ASP A 441 40.31 8.03 21.79
N ASN A 442 39.07 8.50 21.66
CA ASN A 442 38.20 8.87 22.78
C ASN A 442 38.79 9.90 23.76
N SER A 443 39.80 10.67 23.32
CA SER A 443 40.47 11.70 24.10
C SER A 443 40.29 13.07 23.45
N ILE A 444 39.96 14.07 24.26
CA ILE A 444 39.78 15.45 23.79
C ILE A 444 41.16 16.07 23.50
N ARG A 445 41.38 16.50 22.26
CA ARG A 445 42.62 17.14 21.80
C ARG A 445 42.50 18.67 21.76
N MET A 446 41.31 19.18 21.42
CA MET A 446 41.00 20.61 21.41
C MET A 446 39.61 20.85 22.01
N SER A 447 39.47 21.92 22.79
CA SER A 447 38.19 22.31 23.40
C SER A 447 37.91 23.80 23.21
N VAL A 448 36.65 24.16 22.98
CA VAL A 448 36.14 25.53 23.11
C VAL A 448 35.16 25.56 24.28
N LEU A 449 35.47 26.31 25.33
CA LEU A 449 34.65 26.35 26.54
C LEU A 449 33.37 27.16 26.37
N GLN A 450 32.25 26.60 26.84
CA GLN A 450 30.91 27.18 26.70
C GLN A 450 30.74 28.57 27.32
N THR A 451 31.41 28.86 28.45
CA THR A 451 31.19 30.07 29.25
C THR A 451 32.12 31.22 28.87
N THR A 452 33.29 30.90 28.31
CA THR A 452 34.36 31.88 28.09
C THR A 452 34.80 31.97 26.64
N GLY A 453 34.40 31.02 25.78
CA GLY A 453 34.90 30.92 24.41
C GLY A 453 36.39 30.58 24.30
N ARG A 454 37.06 30.25 25.42
CA ARG A 454 38.49 29.95 25.45
C ARG A 454 38.79 28.65 24.74
N VAL A 455 39.88 28.65 23.98
CA VAL A 455 40.38 27.51 23.21
C VAL A 455 41.52 26.85 23.98
N GLY A 456 41.36 25.57 24.31
CA GLY A 456 42.42 24.73 24.86
C GLY A 456 42.91 23.72 23.82
N ILE A 457 44.22 23.61 23.61
CA ILE A 457 44.87 22.55 22.83
C ILE A 457 45.75 21.74 23.77
N GLY A 458 45.51 20.43 23.87
CA GLY A 458 46.16 19.58 24.88
C GLY A 458 45.67 19.80 26.32
N THR A 459 44.63 20.63 26.51
CA THR A 459 44.00 20.91 27.81
C THR A 459 42.51 21.17 27.66
N THR A 460 41.73 20.75 28.64
CA THR A 460 40.29 21.06 28.76
C THR A 460 40.02 22.22 29.73
N THR A 461 41.05 22.79 30.34
CA THR A 461 40.95 23.88 31.32
C THR A 461 41.80 25.10 30.93
N PRO A 462 41.54 25.73 29.75
CA PRO A 462 42.29 26.92 29.33
C PRO A 462 42.08 28.11 30.29
N ASP A 463 43.19 28.69 30.73
CA ASP A 463 43.26 29.86 31.60
C ASP A 463 43.40 31.18 30.82
N GLN A 464 43.67 31.12 29.51
CA GLN A 464 43.73 32.24 28.55
C GLN A 464 42.79 32.02 27.36
N LEU A 465 42.64 33.02 26.47
CA LEU A 465 41.82 32.89 25.26
C LEU A 465 42.27 31.71 24.37
N LEU A 466 43.59 31.49 24.32
CA LEU A 466 44.22 30.31 23.74
C LEU A 466 45.25 29.77 24.74
N SER A 467 45.04 28.56 25.25
CA SER A 467 46.02 27.84 26.06
C SER A 467 46.47 26.59 25.30
N VAL A 468 47.78 26.42 25.11
CA VAL A 468 48.39 25.20 24.55
C VAL A 468 49.18 24.54 25.67
N ASN A 469 48.79 23.32 26.05
CA ASN A 469 49.53 22.51 27.03
C ASN A 469 50.41 21.51 26.26
N GLY A 470 51.68 21.86 26.10
CA GLY A 470 52.67 21.16 25.28
C GLY A 470 53.40 22.13 24.34
N ASP A 471 54.11 21.57 23.36
CA ASP A 471 54.88 22.36 22.40
C ASP A 471 53.99 23.01 21.32
N ALA A 472 54.32 24.24 20.96
CA ALA A 472 53.70 24.96 19.85
C ALA A 472 54.78 25.47 18.89
N SER A 473 54.74 25.03 17.63
CA SER A 473 55.68 25.48 16.59
C SER A 473 55.10 26.65 15.79
N LYS A 474 55.78 27.79 15.79
CA LYS A 474 55.52 28.94 14.92
C LYS A 474 56.65 29.11 13.91
N LEU A 475 56.64 28.32 12.83
CA LEU A 475 57.68 28.36 11.80
C LEU A 475 57.81 29.78 11.19
N GLY A 476 59.04 30.31 11.15
CA GLY A 476 59.31 31.70 10.75
C GLY A 476 58.86 32.76 11.76
N GLY A 477 58.36 32.34 12.93
CA GLY A 477 57.80 33.23 13.94
C GLY A 477 58.81 33.65 14.99
N GLY A 478 59.29 34.88 14.89
CA GLY A 478 59.68 35.62 16.10
C GLY A 478 58.51 35.76 17.08
N SER A 479 58.68 36.61 18.10
CA SER A 479 57.67 36.90 19.12
C SER A 479 56.26 37.11 18.54
N TRP A 480 55.22 36.78 19.32
CA TRP A 480 53.83 37.10 18.96
C TRP A 480 53.72 38.58 18.57
N GLN A 481 53.24 38.85 17.35
CA GLN A 481 53.09 40.23 16.90
C GLN A 481 52.05 40.93 17.77
N SER A 482 52.48 42.02 18.40
CA SER A 482 51.62 42.84 19.24
C SER A 482 51.32 44.14 18.52
N PHE A 483 50.04 44.54 18.46
CA PHE A 483 49.66 45.85 17.93
C PHE A 483 50.33 46.95 18.77
N SER A 484 51.27 47.68 18.17
CA SER A 484 52.13 48.65 18.88
C SER A 484 52.02 50.08 18.36
N ASP A 485 51.15 50.34 17.39
CA ASP A 485 50.91 51.66 16.81
C ASP A 485 50.50 52.69 17.90
N GLU A 486 51.12 53.87 17.89
CA GLU A 486 50.88 54.91 18.90
C GLU A 486 49.42 55.39 18.93
N ARG A 487 48.72 55.34 17.78
CA ARG A 487 47.29 55.72 17.68
C ARG A 487 46.37 54.77 18.44
N LEU A 488 46.82 53.54 18.69
CA LEU A 488 46.09 52.55 19.47
C LEU A 488 46.38 52.65 20.97
N LYS A 489 47.24 53.60 21.40
CA LYS A 489 47.74 53.69 22.77
C LYS A 489 47.46 55.06 23.39
N THR A 490 47.02 55.05 24.64
CA THR A 490 47.12 56.24 25.50
C THR A 490 48.47 56.18 26.22
N ILE A 491 49.43 57.04 25.83
CA ILE A 491 50.77 57.05 26.43
C ILE A 491 50.70 57.58 27.87
N LYS A 492 51.08 56.75 28.84
CA LYS A 492 50.99 57.06 30.29
C LYS A 492 52.29 57.52 30.95
N GLY A 493 53.43 57.48 30.24
CA GLY A 493 54.72 57.90 30.77
C GLY A 493 55.90 57.10 30.20
N ARG A 494 57.09 57.30 30.78
CA ARG A 494 58.32 56.56 30.44
C ARG A 494 58.53 55.40 31.39
N PHE A 495 59.05 54.29 30.87
CA PHE A 495 59.52 53.16 31.66
C PHE A 495 60.99 53.38 32.04
N ASN A 496 61.30 53.43 33.35
CA ASN A 496 62.59 53.89 33.87
C ASN A 496 63.41 52.81 34.57
N SER A 497 62.89 51.60 34.77
CA SER A 497 63.68 50.50 35.32
C SER A 497 64.89 50.23 34.43
N GLY A 498 66.07 50.08 35.03
CA GLY A 498 67.36 50.10 34.33
C GLY A 498 68.43 49.26 35.04
N LEU A 499 69.68 49.71 35.04
CA LEU A 499 70.85 48.92 35.45
C LEU A 499 70.73 48.36 36.86
N LYS A 500 70.27 49.18 37.82
CA LYS A 500 70.07 48.77 39.21
C LYS A 500 69.15 47.55 39.34
N ALA A 501 68.10 47.49 38.52
CA ALA A 501 67.13 46.39 38.55
C ALA A 501 67.71 45.13 37.89
N VAL A 502 68.32 45.25 36.71
CA VAL A 502 68.95 44.11 36.01
C VAL A 502 70.01 43.42 36.88
N MET A 503 70.83 44.20 37.60
CA MET A 503 71.88 43.66 38.47
C MET A 503 71.36 42.83 39.66
N GLN A 504 70.06 42.90 39.98
CA GLN A 504 69.42 42.11 41.04
C GLN A 504 68.75 40.84 40.51
N LEU A 505 68.63 40.67 39.19
CA LEU A 505 68.01 39.48 38.60
C LEU A 505 69.02 38.33 38.51
N GLN A 506 68.55 37.13 38.84
CA GLN A 506 69.35 35.90 38.77
C GLN A 506 68.61 34.86 37.91
N PRO A 507 69.15 34.49 36.73
CA PRO A 507 68.61 33.39 35.93
C PRO A 507 68.72 32.05 36.67
N LEU A 508 67.73 31.19 36.49
CA LEU A 508 67.64 29.84 37.04
C LEU A 508 67.62 28.81 35.90
N ARG A 509 68.17 27.63 36.17
CA ARG A 509 67.92 26.41 35.38
C ARG A 509 66.88 25.58 36.14
N TYR A 510 65.86 25.10 35.45
CA TYR A 510 64.76 24.37 36.10
C TYR A 510 64.10 23.35 35.18
N GLU A 511 63.48 22.34 35.78
CA GLU A 511 62.56 21.41 35.13
C GLU A 511 61.19 21.53 35.80
N TYR A 512 60.11 21.30 35.05
CA TYR A 512 58.77 21.27 35.65
C TYR A 512 58.59 19.95 36.40
N ASN A 513 57.99 20.02 37.59
CA ASN A 513 57.61 18.81 38.33
C ASN A 513 56.63 17.98 37.49
N GLU A 514 56.88 16.68 37.37
CA GLU A 514 56.04 15.73 36.60
C GLU A 514 54.57 15.79 36.99
N ILE A 515 54.31 15.96 38.29
CA ILE A 515 52.98 16.19 38.85
C ILE A 515 52.93 17.61 39.41
N ASN A 516 52.19 18.49 38.74
CA ASN A 516 51.94 19.85 39.21
C ASN A 516 50.45 20.17 39.11
N ALA A 517 49.98 21.09 39.96
CA ALA A 517 48.57 21.43 40.10
C ALA A 517 47.94 22.02 38.82
N LEU A 518 48.75 22.46 37.86
CA LEU A 518 48.31 23.00 36.57
C LEU A 518 48.36 21.98 35.43
N GLY A 519 48.79 20.74 35.70
CA GLY A 519 48.90 19.69 34.68
C GLY A 519 49.87 20.04 33.54
N ILE A 520 50.88 20.88 33.81
CA ILE A 520 51.87 21.28 32.81
C ILE A 520 52.78 20.09 32.53
N HIS A 521 52.91 19.72 31.26
CA HIS A 521 53.83 18.67 30.82
C HIS A 521 54.85 19.27 29.86
N SER A 522 56.08 19.42 30.35
CA SER A 522 57.22 19.90 29.56
C SER A 522 58.45 19.11 29.97
N ALA A 523 59.10 18.46 29.00
CA ALA A 523 60.25 17.60 29.23
C ALA A 523 61.56 18.36 29.02
N GLY A 524 62.54 18.07 29.88
CA GLY A 524 63.90 18.61 29.79
C GLY A 524 64.11 19.93 30.54
N GLU A 525 65.37 20.37 30.53
CA GLU A 525 65.83 21.53 31.27
C GLU A 525 65.51 22.86 30.55
N HIS A 526 65.02 23.83 31.32
CA HIS A 526 64.71 25.18 30.86
C HIS A 526 65.59 26.21 31.58
N VAL A 527 65.77 27.37 30.94
CA VAL A 527 66.43 28.54 31.54
C VAL A 527 65.41 29.67 31.65
N GLY A 528 65.28 30.26 32.83
CA GLY A 528 64.31 31.33 33.06
C GLY A 528 64.55 32.06 34.38
N PHE A 529 63.50 32.62 34.96
CA PHE A 529 63.56 33.33 36.24
C PHE A 529 62.47 32.81 37.18
N GLY A 530 62.73 32.92 38.49
CA GLY A 530 61.68 32.71 39.50
C GLY A 530 60.78 33.94 39.58
N ALA A 531 59.48 33.79 39.28
CA ALA A 531 58.55 34.91 39.20
C ALA A 531 58.47 35.75 40.49
N HIS A 532 58.55 35.12 41.67
CA HIS A 532 58.59 35.83 42.95
C HIS A 532 59.83 36.74 43.13
N ALA A 533 60.98 36.34 42.59
CA ALA A 533 62.20 37.14 42.65
C ALA A 533 62.12 38.33 41.69
N VAL A 534 61.63 38.09 40.46
CA VAL A 534 61.40 39.14 39.47
C VAL A 534 60.40 40.17 40.00
N GLN A 535 59.30 39.73 40.61
CA GLN A 535 58.24 40.62 41.11
C GLN A 535 58.75 41.67 42.12
N LYS A 536 59.76 41.33 42.92
CA LYS A 536 60.36 42.25 43.90
C LYS A 536 61.20 43.36 43.23
N VAL A 537 61.71 43.10 42.04
CA VAL A 537 62.70 43.95 41.35
C VAL A 537 62.07 44.70 40.17
N ILE A 538 61.26 44.02 39.37
CA ILE A 538 60.51 44.53 38.22
C ILE A 538 59.07 44.01 38.35
N PRO A 539 58.23 44.62 39.21
CA PRO A 539 56.88 44.14 39.47
C PRO A 539 56.01 44.07 38.21
N GLU A 540 56.24 44.95 37.24
CA GLU A 540 55.51 45.00 35.96
C GLU A 540 55.76 43.78 35.07
N ALA A 541 56.86 43.05 35.28
CA ALA A 541 57.19 41.83 34.54
C ALA A 541 56.43 40.60 35.04
N VAL A 542 55.62 40.73 36.10
CA VAL A 542 54.95 39.58 36.73
C VAL A 542 53.45 39.81 36.79
N THR A 543 52.70 38.83 36.28
CA THR A 543 51.23 38.78 36.37
C THR A 543 50.82 37.51 37.11
N SER A 544 49.54 37.37 37.44
CA SER A 544 48.97 36.15 38.00
C SER A 544 47.91 35.58 37.06
N ASN A 545 47.86 34.27 36.89
CA ASN A 545 46.74 33.62 36.22
C ASN A 545 45.49 33.61 37.12
N SER A 546 44.36 33.13 36.59
CA SER A 546 43.09 33.06 37.34
C SER A 546 43.13 32.12 38.55
N GLN A 547 44.17 31.29 38.69
CA GLN A 547 44.38 30.39 39.82
C GLN A 547 45.45 30.90 40.80
N GLY A 548 45.96 32.12 40.61
CA GLY A 548 46.92 32.76 41.51
C GLY A 548 48.39 32.39 41.28
N TYR A 549 48.70 31.56 40.27
CA TYR A 549 50.09 31.26 39.91
C TYR A 549 50.72 32.44 39.17
N LEU A 550 51.93 32.81 39.58
CA LEU A 550 52.68 33.91 38.95
C LEU A 550 53.23 33.49 37.58
N MET A 551 53.10 34.39 36.62
CA MET A 551 53.59 34.26 35.25
C MET A 551 54.55 35.40 34.94
N ILE A 552 55.54 35.16 34.09
CA ILE A 552 56.51 36.16 33.68
C ILE A 552 56.17 36.70 32.30
N ASN A 553 56.06 38.03 32.21
CA ASN A 553 56.11 38.77 30.97
C ASN A 553 57.56 39.23 30.74
N ASN A 554 58.18 38.75 29.65
CA ASN A 554 59.57 39.08 29.35
C ASN A 554 59.75 40.54 28.88
N ASP A 555 58.71 41.20 28.37
CA ASP A 555 58.83 42.54 27.77
C ASP A 555 59.39 43.60 28.74
N PRO A 556 58.86 43.79 29.96
CA PRO A 556 59.43 44.76 30.89
C PRO A 556 60.88 44.43 31.29
N ILE A 557 61.25 43.15 31.33
CA ILE A 557 62.64 42.74 31.59
C ILE A 557 63.53 43.16 30.41
N LEU A 558 63.08 42.92 29.16
CA LEU A 558 63.79 43.34 27.95
C LEU A 558 63.96 44.86 27.90
N TRP A 559 62.92 45.63 28.21
CA TRP A 559 63.01 47.09 28.25
C TRP A 559 63.89 47.60 29.40
N THR A 560 63.92 46.89 30.53
CA THR A 560 64.84 47.19 31.64
C THR A 560 66.29 46.95 31.19
N MET A 561 66.56 45.85 30.48
CA MET A 561 67.87 45.57 29.90
C MET A 561 68.28 46.65 28.89
N LEU A 562 67.37 47.12 28.03
CA LEU A 562 67.65 48.23 27.11
C LEU A 562 68.05 49.52 27.87
N ASN A 563 67.33 49.86 28.93
CA ASN A 563 67.66 51.02 29.76
C ASN A 563 68.99 50.83 30.49
N ALA A 564 69.26 49.64 31.02
CA ALA A 564 70.54 49.30 31.65
C ALA A 564 71.72 49.47 30.68
N ILE A 565 71.57 49.03 29.43
CA ILE A 565 72.57 49.21 28.38
C ILE A 565 72.81 50.71 28.11
N LYS A 566 71.74 51.51 28.04
CA LYS A 566 71.85 52.98 27.85
C LYS A 566 72.54 53.65 29.04
N GLU A 567 72.23 53.25 30.27
CA GLU A 567 72.85 53.75 31.49
C GLU A 567 74.34 53.39 31.55
N GLN A 568 74.67 52.12 31.28
CA GLN A 568 76.05 51.65 31.22
C GLN A 568 76.85 52.38 30.14
N GLN A 569 76.26 52.62 28.96
CA GLN A 569 76.91 53.40 27.90
C GLN A 569 77.22 54.84 28.34
N LYS A 570 76.32 55.46 29.12
CA LYS A 570 76.56 56.80 29.68
C LYS A 570 77.74 56.80 30.66
N GLU A 571 77.81 55.80 31.54
CA GLU A 571 78.93 55.66 32.49
C GLU A 571 80.26 55.40 31.77
N ILE A 572 80.26 54.58 30.72
CA ILE A 572 81.43 54.35 29.86
C ILE A 572 81.92 55.66 29.23
N GLU A 573 81.02 56.50 28.69
CA GLU A 573 81.42 57.79 28.11
C GLU A 573 81.96 58.77 29.16
N GLN A 574 81.39 58.76 30.37
CA GLN A 574 81.91 59.54 31.50
C GLN A 574 83.31 59.08 31.90
N LEU A 575 83.52 57.76 32.05
CA LEU A 575 84.82 57.17 32.35
C LEU A 575 85.84 57.48 31.26
N LYS A 576 85.49 57.36 29.97
CA LYS A 576 86.36 57.78 28.86
C LYS A 576 86.71 59.27 28.92
N GLY A 577 85.75 60.12 29.28
CA GLY A 577 85.97 61.55 29.53
C GLY A 577 87.00 61.80 30.63
N GLN A 578 86.81 61.17 31.79
CA GLN A 578 87.74 61.25 32.92
C GLN A 578 89.13 60.73 32.56
N VAL A 579 89.23 59.60 31.84
CA VAL A 579 90.51 59.06 31.37
C VAL A 579 91.21 60.04 30.42
N ARG A 580 90.48 60.72 29.53
CA ARG A 580 91.05 61.78 28.66
C ARG A 580 91.59 62.95 29.48
N GLN A 581 90.86 63.41 30.49
CA GLN A 581 91.29 64.48 31.39
C GLN A 581 92.53 64.09 32.21
N LEU A 582 92.55 62.87 32.78
CA LEU A 582 93.69 62.34 33.52
C LEU A 582 94.94 62.19 32.65
N ARG A 583 94.78 61.74 31.39
CA ARG A 583 95.89 61.67 30.41
C ARG A 583 96.41 63.06 30.02
N ALA A 584 95.53 64.05 29.89
CA ALA A 584 95.93 65.44 29.61
C ALA A 584 96.67 66.07 30.81
N ALA A 585 96.17 65.87 32.03
CA ALA A 585 96.82 66.36 33.25
C ALA A 585 98.22 65.75 33.47
N ARG A 586 98.43 64.48 33.09
CA ARG A 586 99.73 63.79 33.15
C ARG A 586 100.72 64.24 32.06
N LYS A 587 100.27 64.90 30.99
CA LYS A 587 101.13 65.49 29.95
C LYS A 587 101.64 66.90 30.31
N HIS A 588 101.07 67.53 31.34
CA HIS A 588 101.42 68.87 31.83
C HIS A 588 102.22 68.84 33.15
N ARG A 589 102.57 67.66 33.65
CA ARG A 589 103.62 67.40 34.63
C ARG A 589 104.76 66.70 33.93
#